data_AF-A0A7M7G615-F1
#
_entry.id   AF-A0A7M7G615-F1
#
_cell.length_a   1.000
_cell.length_b   1.000
_cell.length_c   1.000
_cell.angle_alpha   90.00
_cell.angle_beta   90.00
_cell.angle_gamma   90.00
#
_symmetry.space_group_name_H-M   'P 1'
#
loop_
_entity.id
_entity.type
_entity.pdbx_description
1 polymer ?
#
loop_
_entity_poly.entity_id
_entity_poly.type
_entity_poly.pdbx_seq_one_letter_code
_entity_poly.pdbx_strand_id
1 'polypeptide(L)'
;MGYLKSVGTSVIYIGAFLAAITFIPGIPPDAKFEEYSVVAPKELTGKLAVNDRLNNAELLFEGQVKGAEAFASYNGELYTGVHGGYVVKVTKNKLIPVVKFGEDCDGLWQESKCGRPLGLKFDKKGVLFVNDAYYGIFKVNVKTGKYEKLVSKEEPIDGKVPMIVNSLDIASNGDIYWSDSSTEFSLEDGSYTTLSNPSGRLIRYNAATKKNQVLLQDLAFANGVALSEDEDFVIVLETIASRITKYHLKGPKAGKHEIFVEGLPGMPDNVHSDNRNGFLVSLVVYGDSENPIISTSLMPHPFIRRMAARLLALIEAPFKCLNTYYPNPYAEKIVHFIGGFESMKGLTSQTVVVLRINNKGNIVDAAYSTDEKISGISSAYIHDGYLWLGSPFAEYVARVPLKKAFPDLAVEEKHSQSTRSTEQVKKNSVPNTEKQPKPSTTTTTPKPVETKPVTPKPVESKPTTAKPVESKPTTAKPVTPKPVESRPTTAKPVESKTTTAKPVESKTTTTKPVESKTTTKPNAKKTTKEQKSSQPDKKTSSEK
;
A
#
# COMPACT_ATOMS: atom_id res chain seq x y z
N MET A 1 -41.26 -25.94 -24.57
CA MET A 1 -41.35 -26.07 -23.10
C MET A 1 -40.04 -26.49 -22.44
N GLY A 2 -39.35 -27.55 -22.86
CA GLY A 2 -38.16 -28.09 -22.16
C GLY A 2 -37.08 -27.07 -21.78
N TYR A 3 -36.65 -26.22 -22.73
CA TYR A 3 -35.63 -25.18 -22.48
C TYR A 3 -36.02 -24.20 -21.36
N LEU A 4 -37.23 -23.64 -21.42
CA LEU A 4 -37.77 -22.74 -20.39
C LEU A 4 -37.84 -23.40 -19.01
N LYS A 5 -38.21 -24.69 -18.93
CA LYS A 5 -38.16 -25.45 -17.67
C LYS A 5 -36.72 -25.60 -17.16
N SER A 6 -35.78 -25.93 -18.03
CA SER A 6 -34.36 -26.07 -17.70
C SER A 6 -33.78 -24.77 -17.15
N VAL A 7 -33.98 -23.65 -17.85
CA VAL A 7 -33.52 -22.32 -17.43
C VAL A 7 -34.16 -21.90 -16.10
N GLY A 8 -35.47 -22.09 -15.94
CA GLY A 8 -36.16 -21.81 -14.67
C GLY A 8 -35.62 -22.62 -13.50
N THR A 9 -35.37 -23.93 -13.70
CA THR A 9 -34.73 -24.80 -12.71
C THR A 9 -33.30 -24.35 -12.36
N SER A 10 -32.49 -23.97 -13.35
CA SER A 10 -31.15 -23.43 -13.11
C SER A 10 -31.18 -22.13 -12.31
N VAL A 11 -32.09 -21.19 -12.62
CA VAL A 11 -32.26 -19.94 -11.87
C VAL A 11 -32.67 -20.22 -10.42
N ILE A 12 -33.57 -21.17 -10.18
CA ILE A 12 -33.97 -21.58 -8.82
C ILE A 12 -32.78 -22.16 -8.04
N TYR A 13 -31.96 -23.04 -8.65
CA TYR A 13 -30.80 -23.62 -7.96
C TYR A 13 -29.70 -22.59 -7.69
N ILE A 14 -29.42 -21.68 -8.64
CA ILE A 14 -28.46 -20.58 -8.43
C ILE A 14 -28.97 -19.64 -7.33
N GLY A 15 -30.24 -19.24 -7.36
CA GLY A 15 -30.84 -18.39 -6.33
C GLY A 15 -30.83 -19.04 -4.93
N ALA A 16 -31.12 -20.34 -4.86
CA ALA A 16 -31.07 -21.10 -3.60
C ALA A 16 -29.63 -21.22 -3.06
N PHE A 17 -28.64 -21.47 -3.92
CA PHE A 17 -27.22 -21.49 -3.53
C PHE A 17 -26.75 -20.12 -3.05
N LEU A 18 -27.06 -19.04 -3.79
CA LEU A 18 -26.71 -17.68 -3.42
C LEU A 18 -27.38 -17.25 -2.10
N ALA A 19 -28.64 -17.62 -1.87
CA ALA A 19 -29.30 -17.41 -0.59
C ALA A 19 -28.63 -18.21 0.54
N ALA A 20 -28.28 -19.49 0.31
CA ALA A 20 -27.61 -20.32 1.30
C ALA A 20 -26.27 -19.71 1.74
N ILE A 21 -25.39 -19.32 0.81
CA ILE A 21 -24.12 -18.67 1.17
C ILE A 21 -24.34 -17.32 1.86
N THR A 22 -25.39 -16.58 1.49
CA THR A 22 -25.70 -15.27 2.09
C THR A 22 -26.20 -15.36 3.53
N PHE A 23 -26.95 -16.39 3.90
CA PHE A 23 -27.68 -16.44 5.19
C PHE A 23 -27.23 -17.54 6.17
N ILE A 24 -26.47 -18.56 5.74
CA ILE A 24 -25.90 -19.55 6.67
C ILE A 24 -24.81 -18.89 7.54
N PRO A 25 -24.83 -19.05 8.88
CA PRO A 25 -23.77 -18.53 9.76
C PRO A 25 -22.47 -19.35 9.63
N GLY A 26 -21.32 -18.72 9.94
CA GLY A 26 -20.01 -19.39 9.93
C GLY A 26 -19.40 -19.64 8.54
N ILE A 27 -19.95 -19.06 7.47
CA ILE A 27 -19.27 -19.00 6.16
C ILE A 27 -18.39 -17.74 6.12
N PRO A 28 -17.07 -17.86 5.90
CA PRO A 28 -16.15 -16.74 5.88
C PRO A 28 -16.33 -15.86 4.62
N PRO A 29 -15.91 -14.58 4.64
CA PRO A 29 -15.22 -13.92 5.75
C PRO A 29 -16.16 -13.46 6.87
N ASP A 30 -15.69 -13.55 8.12
CA ASP A 30 -16.37 -13.01 9.31
C ASP A 30 -16.08 -11.51 9.46
N ALA A 31 -16.66 -10.73 8.54
CA ALA A 31 -16.52 -9.26 8.50
C ALA A 31 -17.86 -8.55 8.71
N LYS A 32 -17.80 -7.24 8.99
CA LYS A 32 -18.98 -6.39 9.18
C LYS A 32 -19.65 -6.05 7.84
N PHE A 33 -20.96 -6.28 7.75
CA PHE A 33 -21.80 -5.95 6.57
C PHE A 33 -23.09 -5.23 7.01
N GLU A 34 -23.00 -3.90 7.17
CA GLU A 34 -24.12 -2.98 7.44
C GLU A 34 -24.29 -2.01 6.26
N GLU A 35 -25.48 -1.45 6.08
CA GLU A 35 -25.74 -0.46 5.04
C GLU A 35 -24.93 0.83 5.28
N TYR A 36 -24.28 1.34 4.22
CA TYR A 36 -23.68 2.67 4.20
C TYR A 36 -23.69 3.23 2.77
N SER A 37 -23.48 4.53 2.63
CA SER A 37 -23.45 5.23 1.35
C SER A 37 -22.42 6.37 1.39
N VAL A 38 -22.15 6.96 0.22
CA VAL A 38 -21.20 8.06 0.04
C VAL A 38 -21.82 9.13 -0.87
N VAL A 39 -21.27 10.34 -0.83
CA VAL A 39 -21.67 11.41 -1.74
C VAL A 39 -21.23 11.06 -3.16
N ALA A 40 -22.12 11.26 -4.14
CA ALA A 40 -21.86 10.99 -5.55
C ALA A 40 -20.67 11.83 -6.08
N PRO A 41 -19.97 11.37 -7.13
CA PRO A 41 -18.92 12.14 -7.79
C PRO A 41 -19.38 13.55 -8.18
N LYS A 42 -18.50 14.55 -7.99
CA LYS A 42 -18.72 15.91 -8.50
C LYS A 42 -18.70 15.92 -10.01
N GLU A 43 -19.56 16.76 -10.60
CA GLU A 43 -19.56 17.02 -12.04
C GLU A 43 -18.17 17.46 -12.54
N LEU A 44 -17.81 16.97 -13.72
CA LEU A 44 -16.50 17.18 -14.35
C LEU A 44 -16.44 18.54 -15.07
N THR A 45 -16.72 19.62 -14.33
CA THR A 45 -16.85 20.98 -14.85
C THR A 45 -15.85 21.95 -14.21
N GLY A 46 -15.58 23.06 -14.88
CA GLY A 46 -14.70 24.12 -14.38
C GLY A 46 -13.27 23.62 -14.09
N LYS A 47 -12.95 23.43 -12.80
CA LYS A 47 -11.63 22.92 -12.34
C LYS A 47 -11.50 21.40 -12.37
N LEU A 48 -12.59 20.67 -12.57
CA LEU A 48 -12.65 19.23 -12.79
C LEU A 48 -12.91 18.86 -14.27
N ALA A 49 -12.79 19.81 -15.19
CA ALA A 49 -12.95 19.54 -16.63
C ALA A 49 -11.84 18.59 -17.13
N VAL A 50 -12.25 17.51 -17.78
CA VAL A 50 -11.37 16.50 -18.38
C VAL A 50 -10.42 17.15 -19.41
N ASN A 51 -9.19 16.67 -19.48
CA ASN A 51 -8.13 17.23 -20.33
C ASN A 51 -7.03 16.18 -20.62
N ASP A 52 -6.09 16.48 -21.51
CA ASP A 52 -5.07 15.51 -21.95
C ASP A 52 -3.68 15.78 -21.35
N ARG A 53 -3.62 16.37 -20.14
CA ARG A 53 -2.37 16.89 -19.57
C ARG A 53 -1.40 15.81 -19.10
N LEU A 54 -1.86 14.60 -18.78
CA LEU A 54 -0.99 13.48 -18.45
C LEU A 54 -0.66 12.58 -19.67
N ASN A 55 -1.43 12.67 -20.76
CA ASN A 55 -1.21 11.88 -21.98
C ASN A 55 0.22 12.00 -22.51
N ASN A 56 0.67 10.98 -23.24
CA ASN A 56 2.04 10.82 -23.75
C ASN A 56 3.09 10.81 -22.63
N ALA A 57 2.74 10.22 -21.47
CA ALA A 57 3.69 9.97 -20.39
C ALA A 57 4.91 9.18 -20.87
N GLU A 58 6.09 9.52 -20.35
CA GLU A 58 7.33 8.79 -20.55
C GLU A 58 7.32 7.58 -19.61
N LEU A 59 7.35 6.36 -20.17
CA LEU A 59 7.45 5.13 -19.39
C LEU A 59 8.94 4.80 -19.18
N LEU A 60 9.27 4.33 -17.98
CA LEU A 60 10.63 4.01 -17.54
C LEU A 60 10.62 2.67 -16.81
N PHE A 61 11.70 1.90 -16.96
CA PHE A 61 11.89 0.60 -16.30
C PHE A 61 10.82 -0.44 -16.64
N GLU A 62 10.22 -0.36 -17.83
CA GLU A 62 9.27 -1.35 -18.35
C GLU A 62 9.85 -2.78 -18.22
N GLY A 63 9.12 -3.65 -17.53
CA GLY A 63 9.51 -5.04 -17.24
C GLY A 63 10.67 -5.22 -16.23
N GLN A 64 11.15 -4.13 -15.61
CA GLN A 64 12.26 -4.13 -14.63
C GLN A 64 11.82 -3.73 -13.21
N VAL A 65 10.56 -3.38 -13.04
CA VAL A 65 9.93 -2.99 -11.78
C VAL A 65 8.49 -3.51 -11.76
N LYS A 66 7.91 -3.78 -10.57
CA LYS A 66 6.47 -3.93 -10.42
C LYS A 66 5.99 -3.18 -9.18
N GLY A 67 4.88 -2.45 -9.35
CA GLY A 67 4.13 -1.86 -8.25
C GLY A 67 4.85 -0.74 -7.49
N ALA A 68 5.46 0.20 -8.21
CA ALA A 68 6.08 1.38 -7.62
C ALA A 68 5.02 2.29 -6.98
N GLU A 69 4.91 2.23 -5.64
CA GLU A 69 3.79 2.78 -4.88
C GLU A 69 4.01 4.26 -4.54
N ALA A 70 4.35 4.61 -3.30
CA ALA A 70 4.71 5.98 -2.96
C ALA A 70 6.10 6.38 -3.52
N PHE A 71 6.29 7.69 -3.64
CA PHE A 71 7.59 8.31 -3.86
C PHE A 71 7.99 9.15 -2.65
N ALA A 72 9.30 9.23 -2.39
CA ALA A 72 9.87 10.25 -1.52
C ALA A 72 11.22 10.71 -2.10
N SER A 73 11.59 11.97 -1.87
CA SER A 73 12.89 12.48 -2.30
C SER A 73 13.60 13.29 -1.22
N TYR A 74 14.93 13.27 -1.26
CA TYR A 74 15.79 14.06 -0.37
C TYR A 74 17.08 14.45 -1.10
N ASN A 75 17.53 15.69 -0.94
CA ASN A 75 18.73 16.24 -1.57
C ASN A 75 18.86 16.01 -3.10
N GLY A 76 17.75 15.99 -3.84
CA GLY A 76 17.76 15.76 -5.29
C GLY A 76 17.86 14.28 -5.69
N GLU A 77 17.55 13.36 -4.77
CA GLU A 77 17.52 11.93 -5.02
C GLU A 77 16.11 11.37 -4.76
N LEU A 78 15.54 10.67 -5.75
CA LEU A 78 14.19 10.08 -5.71
C LEU A 78 14.23 8.60 -5.29
N TYR A 79 13.24 8.18 -4.51
CA TYR A 79 13.10 6.82 -3.98
C TYR A 79 11.63 6.36 -4.11
N THR A 80 11.40 5.05 -4.27
CA THR A 80 10.05 4.45 -4.31
C THR A 80 10.04 3.04 -3.70
N GLY A 81 8.89 2.65 -3.13
CA GLY A 81 8.62 1.30 -2.64
C GLY A 81 8.00 0.43 -3.74
N VAL A 82 8.49 -0.80 -3.90
CA VAL A 82 8.09 -1.72 -4.98
C VAL A 82 7.73 -3.11 -4.42
N HIS A 83 7.19 -4.00 -5.25
CA HIS A 83 6.93 -5.39 -4.84
C HIS A 83 8.22 -6.12 -4.43
N GLY A 84 8.12 -7.15 -3.58
CA GLY A 84 9.26 -7.97 -3.16
C GLY A 84 10.02 -7.47 -1.90
N GLY A 85 9.46 -6.48 -1.20
CA GLY A 85 10.05 -5.87 0.00
C GLY A 85 11.00 -4.71 -0.24
N TYR A 86 11.22 -4.28 -1.48
CA TYR A 86 12.29 -3.33 -1.79
C TYR A 86 11.85 -1.87 -1.71
N VAL A 87 12.74 -1.04 -1.17
CA VAL A 87 12.81 0.38 -1.56
C VAL A 87 14.00 0.56 -2.48
N VAL A 88 13.75 1.19 -3.62
CA VAL A 88 14.74 1.48 -4.66
C VAL A 88 14.94 2.98 -4.81
N LYS A 89 16.18 3.39 -5.06
CA LYS A 89 16.54 4.73 -5.52
C LYS A 89 16.36 4.80 -7.03
N VAL A 90 15.55 5.74 -7.49
CA VAL A 90 15.31 6.02 -8.90
C VAL A 90 16.43 6.92 -9.42
N THR A 91 17.06 6.53 -10.52
CA THR A 91 18.02 7.36 -11.27
C THR A 91 17.63 7.38 -12.74
N LYS A 92 18.21 8.25 -13.56
CA LYS A 92 17.82 8.42 -14.98
C LYS A 92 17.83 7.12 -15.81
N ASN A 93 18.71 6.17 -15.48
CA ASN A 93 18.97 4.97 -16.30
C ASN A 93 18.86 3.65 -15.54
N LYS A 94 18.63 3.67 -14.22
CA LYS A 94 18.51 2.45 -13.40
C LYS A 94 17.79 2.68 -12.08
N LEU A 95 17.16 1.62 -11.57
CA LEU A 95 16.77 1.48 -10.18
C LEU A 95 17.93 0.88 -9.38
N ILE A 96 18.16 1.36 -8.17
CA ILE A 96 19.22 0.85 -7.28
C ILE A 96 18.55 0.41 -5.97
N PRO A 97 18.58 -0.89 -5.60
CA PRO A 97 18.10 -1.34 -4.30
C PRO A 97 18.81 -0.63 -3.14
N VAL A 98 18.04 -0.17 -2.16
CA VAL A 98 18.53 0.57 -0.98
C VAL A 98 18.37 -0.25 0.28
N VAL A 99 17.19 -0.87 0.43
CA VAL A 99 16.83 -1.77 1.53
C VAL A 99 15.82 -2.79 1.02
N LYS A 100 15.85 -3.99 1.60
CA LYS A 100 14.79 -5.00 1.52
C LYS A 100 14.21 -5.21 2.92
N PHE A 101 12.88 -5.27 3.01
CA PHE A 101 12.11 -5.76 4.15
C PHE A 101 11.64 -7.20 3.90
N GLY A 102 11.04 -7.82 4.91
CA GLY A 102 10.58 -9.21 4.85
C GLY A 102 11.69 -10.24 4.58
N GLU A 103 11.27 -11.47 4.32
CA GLU A 103 12.13 -12.61 4.00
C GLU A 103 12.28 -12.78 2.47
N ASP A 104 13.08 -13.75 2.04
CA ASP A 104 13.16 -14.13 0.63
C ASP A 104 11.95 -14.98 0.20
N CYS A 105 11.36 -14.64 -0.94
CA CYS A 105 10.18 -15.30 -1.52
C CYS A 105 10.49 -16.00 -2.85
N ASP A 106 9.65 -16.96 -3.21
CA ASP A 106 9.68 -17.60 -4.53
C ASP A 106 9.12 -16.69 -5.64
N GLY A 107 8.39 -15.64 -5.26
CA GLY A 107 7.99 -14.54 -6.13
C GLY A 107 6.99 -13.57 -5.49
N LEU A 108 6.54 -12.59 -6.27
CA LEU A 108 5.81 -11.41 -5.78
C LEU A 108 4.42 -11.71 -5.20
N TRP A 109 3.86 -12.88 -5.51
CA TRP A 109 2.58 -13.35 -4.96
C TRP A 109 2.67 -13.78 -3.47
N GLN A 110 3.88 -13.91 -2.92
CA GLN A 110 4.15 -14.11 -1.49
C GLN A 110 4.47 -12.77 -0.79
N GLU A 111 3.78 -11.67 -1.13
CA GLU A 111 4.10 -10.34 -0.58
C GLU A 111 3.98 -10.25 0.95
N SER A 112 3.14 -11.07 1.58
CA SER A 112 3.08 -11.24 3.04
C SER A 112 4.35 -11.82 3.67
N LYS A 113 5.16 -12.52 2.88
CA LYS A 113 6.48 -13.07 3.26
C LYS A 113 7.62 -12.13 2.87
N CYS A 114 7.59 -11.55 1.67
CA CYS A 114 8.69 -10.69 1.22
C CYS A 114 8.56 -9.21 1.56
N GLY A 115 7.43 -8.76 2.11
CA GLY A 115 7.17 -7.38 2.44
C GLY A 115 6.64 -6.57 1.26
N ARG A 116 5.91 -5.50 1.58
CA ARG A 116 5.33 -4.58 0.61
C ARG A 116 5.40 -3.15 1.15
N PRO A 117 6.48 -2.39 0.81
CA PRO A 117 6.57 -0.98 1.10
C PRO A 117 5.48 -0.19 0.36
N LEU A 118 4.61 0.48 1.11
CA LEU A 118 3.52 1.31 0.57
C LEU A 118 3.87 2.79 0.71
N GLY A 119 3.91 3.32 1.94
CA GLY A 119 4.21 4.73 2.25
C GLY A 119 5.69 5.02 2.51
N LEU A 120 6.18 6.16 1.99
CA LEU A 120 7.54 6.63 2.16
C LEU A 120 7.55 8.14 2.51
N LYS A 121 8.31 8.56 3.54
CA LYS A 121 8.55 9.98 3.86
C LYS A 121 9.97 10.20 4.40
N PHE A 122 10.66 11.25 3.94
CA PHE A 122 11.91 11.70 4.58
C PHE A 122 11.62 12.70 5.71
N ASP A 123 12.35 12.58 6.82
CA ASP A 123 12.41 13.65 7.82
C ASP A 123 13.32 14.81 7.36
N LYS A 124 13.27 15.92 8.10
CA LYS A 124 14.09 17.12 7.82
C LYS A 124 15.60 16.90 7.98
N LYS A 125 16.05 15.70 8.41
CA LYS A 125 17.46 15.30 8.61
C LYS A 125 17.94 14.31 7.54
N GLY A 126 17.07 13.84 6.64
CA GLY A 126 17.41 12.88 5.58
C GLY A 126 17.33 11.42 6.01
N VAL A 127 16.62 11.12 7.10
CA VAL A 127 16.25 9.75 7.46
C VAL A 127 14.95 9.40 6.72
N LEU A 128 14.95 8.29 5.99
CA LEU A 128 13.74 7.79 5.33
C LEU A 128 12.92 6.98 6.34
N PHE A 129 11.63 7.23 6.39
CA PHE A 129 10.66 6.40 7.10
C PHE A 129 9.84 5.66 6.04
N VAL A 130 9.56 4.38 6.30
CA VAL A 130 8.88 3.48 5.37
C VAL A 130 7.82 2.69 6.13
N ASN A 131 6.61 2.66 5.60
CA ASN A 131 5.57 1.74 6.00
C ASN A 131 5.63 0.50 5.09
N ASP A 132 5.83 -0.67 5.69
CA ASP A 132 5.64 -1.96 5.02
C ASP A 132 4.32 -2.57 5.52
N ALA A 133 3.41 -2.87 4.59
CA ALA A 133 2.07 -3.36 4.88
C ALA A 133 2.06 -4.57 5.83
N TYR A 134 3.07 -5.43 5.71
CA TYR A 134 3.16 -6.72 6.37
C TYR A 134 4.13 -6.78 7.54
N TYR A 135 4.95 -5.75 7.75
CA TYR A 135 5.97 -5.75 8.81
C TYR A 135 5.95 -4.52 9.72
N GLY A 136 5.26 -3.44 9.36
CA GLY A 136 5.09 -2.24 10.17
C GLY A 136 5.93 -1.05 9.72
N ILE A 137 6.25 -0.15 10.65
CA ILE A 137 6.92 1.13 10.35
C ILE A 137 8.41 1.03 10.64
N PHE A 138 9.21 1.44 9.65
CA PHE A 138 10.67 1.39 9.68
C PHE A 138 11.30 2.75 9.49
N LYS A 139 12.50 2.89 10.03
CA LYS A 139 13.37 4.06 9.92
C LYS A 139 14.70 3.62 9.31
N VAL A 140 15.02 4.15 8.13
CA VAL A 140 16.03 3.64 7.20
C VAL A 140 17.14 4.67 6.97
N ASN A 141 18.39 4.22 7.09
CA ASN A 141 19.56 4.97 6.64
C ASN A 141 19.90 4.60 5.20
N VAL A 142 19.37 5.38 4.25
CA VAL A 142 19.48 5.15 2.78
C VAL A 142 20.92 5.11 2.23
N LYS A 143 21.93 5.54 3.02
CA LYS A 143 23.35 5.43 2.65
C LYS A 143 23.99 4.09 3.04
N THR A 144 23.35 3.30 3.89
CA THR A 144 23.90 2.05 4.44
C THR A 144 22.96 0.85 4.36
N GLY A 145 21.70 1.05 3.95
CA GLY A 145 20.64 0.04 3.91
C GLY A 145 20.14 -0.43 5.28
N LYS A 146 20.79 -0.01 6.39
CA LYS A 146 20.40 -0.37 7.75
C LYS A 146 19.09 0.31 8.15
N TYR A 147 18.24 -0.43 8.86
CA TYR A 147 16.95 0.06 9.34
C TYR A 147 16.66 -0.33 10.81
N GLU A 148 15.74 0.39 11.42
CA GLU A 148 15.20 0.22 12.77
C GLU A 148 13.67 0.05 12.66
N LYS A 149 13.06 -0.98 13.26
CA LYS A 149 11.59 -1.11 13.36
C LYS A 149 11.10 -0.20 14.49
N LEU A 150 10.19 0.73 14.18
CA LEU A 150 9.61 1.68 15.14
C LEU A 150 8.23 1.26 15.64
N VAL A 151 7.44 0.65 14.75
CA VAL A 151 6.12 0.07 15.07
C VAL A 151 6.07 -1.32 14.45
N SER A 152 5.65 -2.29 15.24
CA SER A 152 5.36 -3.66 14.81
C SER A 152 3.90 -3.75 14.38
N LYS A 153 3.61 -4.36 13.22
CA LYS A 153 2.22 -4.68 12.84
C LYS A 153 1.63 -5.78 13.72
N GLU A 154 2.47 -6.52 14.44
CA GLU A 154 2.09 -7.58 15.37
C GLU A 154 1.62 -7.05 16.74
N GLU A 155 1.88 -5.77 17.05
CA GLU A 155 1.49 -5.12 18.30
C GLU A 155 0.03 -4.61 18.24
N PRO A 156 -0.90 -5.08 19.10
CA PRO A 156 -2.28 -4.61 19.07
C PRO A 156 -2.40 -3.16 19.58
N ILE A 157 -3.00 -2.30 18.77
CA ILE A 157 -3.28 -0.90 19.12
C ILE A 157 -4.76 -0.79 19.44
N ASP A 158 -5.11 -0.34 20.65
CA ASP A 158 -6.49 -0.26 21.16
C ASP A 158 -7.30 -1.56 20.94
N GLY A 159 -6.63 -2.70 21.13
CA GLY A 159 -7.20 -4.05 20.99
C GLY A 159 -7.22 -4.63 19.57
N LYS A 160 -6.89 -3.84 18.53
CA LYS A 160 -6.83 -4.32 17.14
C LYS A 160 -5.42 -4.29 16.53
N VAL A 161 -5.02 -5.42 15.95
CA VAL A 161 -3.78 -5.59 15.18
C VAL A 161 -3.92 -4.87 13.83
N PRO A 162 -2.97 -4.00 13.43
CA PRO A 162 -2.95 -3.43 12.08
C PRO A 162 -2.77 -4.48 10.99
N MET A 163 -3.61 -4.47 9.94
CA MET A 163 -3.52 -5.46 8.84
C MET A 163 -2.94 -4.87 7.55
N ILE A 164 -3.00 -3.55 7.35
CA ILE A 164 -2.40 -2.88 6.18
C ILE A 164 -1.77 -1.56 6.62
N VAL A 165 -0.51 -1.61 7.05
CA VAL A 165 0.26 -0.41 7.44
C VAL A 165 0.67 0.35 6.18
N ASN A 166 -0.02 1.45 5.87
CA ASN A 166 -0.04 2.03 4.52
C ASN A 166 0.76 3.34 4.39
N SER A 167 0.19 4.51 4.69
CA SER A 167 0.83 5.81 4.47
C SER A 167 1.28 6.49 5.76
N LEU A 168 2.20 7.47 5.67
CA LEU A 168 2.73 8.18 6.83
C LEU A 168 3.16 9.63 6.53
N ASP A 169 3.03 10.51 7.51
CA ASP A 169 3.70 11.81 7.55
C ASP A 169 4.35 12.09 8.92
N ILE A 170 5.35 12.96 8.96
CA ILE A 170 6.25 13.20 10.11
C ILE A 170 6.18 14.67 10.51
N ALA A 171 5.72 14.96 11.73
CA ALA A 171 5.66 16.31 12.27
C ALA A 171 7.03 16.83 12.73
N SER A 172 7.16 18.15 12.88
CA SER A 172 8.38 18.85 13.32
C SER A 172 8.92 18.37 14.67
N ASN A 173 8.06 17.88 15.57
CA ASN A 173 8.42 17.31 16.86
C ASN A 173 8.92 15.84 16.77
N GLY A 174 8.82 15.21 15.59
CA GLY A 174 9.18 13.82 15.33
C GLY A 174 8.03 12.81 15.46
N ASP A 175 6.83 13.21 15.89
CA ASP A 175 5.66 12.34 15.89
C ASP A 175 5.30 11.91 14.47
N ILE A 176 4.84 10.66 14.31
CA ILE A 176 4.42 10.10 13.02
C ILE A 176 2.91 9.96 13.02
N TYR A 177 2.25 10.50 12.00
CA TYR A 177 0.83 10.26 11.71
C TYR A 177 0.75 9.25 10.58
N TRP A 178 0.05 8.14 10.78
CA TRP A 178 0.08 7.02 9.84
C TRP A 178 -1.28 6.33 9.73
N SER A 179 -1.48 5.63 8.61
CA SER A 179 -2.73 4.93 8.30
C SER A 179 -2.60 3.41 8.37
N ASP A 180 -3.63 2.80 8.94
CA ASP A 180 -3.89 1.37 8.94
C ASP A 180 -5.14 1.16 8.10
N SER A 181 -5.01 0.68 6.85
CA SER A 181 -6.11 0.75 5.88
C SER A 181 -7.28 -0.18 6.21
N SER A 182 -7.02 -1.30 6.90
CA SER A 182 -8.02 -2.25 7.36
C SER A 182 -7.57 -2.90 8.65
N THR A 183 -8.51 -3.20 9.54
CA THR A 183 -8.28 -4.04 10.72
C THR A 183 -8.84 -5.47 10.59
N GLU A 184 -9.35 -5.82 9.40
CA GLU A 184 -10.06 -7.08 9.15
C GLU A 184 -9.39 -7.96 8.08
N PHE A 185 -8.63 -7.37 7.14
CA PHE A 185 -7.99 -8.07 6.02
C PHE A 185 -6.58 -7.53 5.74
N SER A 186 -5.64 -8.40 5.39
CA SER A 186 -4.33 -8.03 4.85
C SER A 186 -4.44 -7.62 3.36
N LEU A 187 -3.36 -7.08 2.79
CA LEU A 187 -3.36 -6.55 1.42
C LEU A 187 -3.60 -7.65 0.35
N GLU A 188 -3.13 -8.88 0.60
CA GLU A 188 -3.34 -10.06 -0.24
C GLU A 188 -4.79 -10.57 -0.23
N ASP A 189 -5.60 -10.15 0.75
CA ASP A 189 -7.04 -10.38 0.88
C ASP A 189 -7.82 -9.05 0.64
N GLY A 190 -7.18 -8.07 -0.02
CA GLY A 190 -7.70 -6.71 -0.22
C GLY A 190 -9.01 -6.60 -1.00
N SER A 191 -9.36 -7.56 -1.86
CA SER A 191 -10.64 -7.59 -2.58
C SER A 191 -11.83 -7.66 -1.62
N TYR A 192 -11.70 -8.41 -0.51
CA TYR A 192 -12.71 -8.49 0.54
C TYR A 192 -12.95 -7.14 1.24
N THR A 193 -11.90 -6.32 1.40
CA THR A 193 -12.01 -5.00 2.05
C THR A 193 -12.86 -4.01 1.22
N THR A 194 -13.04 -4.24 -0.08
CA THR A 194 -13.95 -3.44 -0.94
C THR A 194 -15.42 -3.79 -0.76
N LEU A 195 -15.71 -4.93 -0.12
CA LEU A 195 -17.05 -5.45 0.12
C LEU A 195 -17.45 -5.36 1.60
N SER A 196 -16.50 -5.35 2.54
CA SER A 196 -16.81 -5.12 3.96
C SER A 196 -17.27 -3.69 4.23
N ASN A 197 -17.66 -3.43 5.47
CA ASN A 197 -17.77 -2.07 5.98
C ASN A 197 -16.38 -1.49 6.32
N PRO A 198 -16.28 -0.15 6.43
CA PRO A 198 -15.08 0.54 6.88
C PRO A 198 -14.52 0.01 8.21
N SER A 199 -13.19 -0.04 8.32
CA SER A 199 -12.47 -0.52 9.51
C SER A 199 -11.08 0.13 9.69
N GLY A 200 -10.69 1.02 8.76
CA GLY A 200 -9.37 1.64 8.74
C GLY A 200 -9.21 2.73 9.81
N ARG A 201 -7.97 3.08 10.12
CA ARG A 201 -7.61 3.97 11.22
C ARG A 201 -6.58 5.01 10.83
N LEU A 202 -6.70 6.20 11.44
CA LEU A 202 -5.62 7.20 11.50
C LEU A 202 -5.00 7.12 12.89
N ILE A 203 -3.70 6.92 12.96
CA ILE A 203 -2.96 6.63 14.20
C ILE A 203 -1.81 7.63 14.34
N ARG A 204 -1.54 8.08 15.56
CA ARG A 204 -0.35 8.87 15.91
C ARG A 204 0.60 8.02 16.74
N TYR A 205 1.82 7.83 16.23
CA TYR A 205 2.95 7.37 17.02
C TYR A 205 3.61 8.59 17.67
N ASN A 206 3.57 8.67 19.01
CA ASN A 206 4.25 9.72 19.74
C ASN A 206 5.72 9.37 19.97
N ALA A 207 6.63 10.14 19.36
CA ALA A 207 8.06 9.80 19.31
C ALA A 207 8.77 9.93 20.66
N ALA A 208 8.25 10.74 21.58
CA ALA A 208 8.81 10.91 22.92
C ALA A 208 8.48 9.74 23.86
N THR A 209 7.26 9.19 23.78
CA THR A 209 6.81 8.07 24.64
C THR A 209 6.86 6.71 23.95
N LYS A 210 7.10 6.68 22.63
CA LYS A 210 7.06 5.49 21.75
C LYS A 210 5.72 4.75 21.75
N LYS A 211 4.61 5.46 21.97
CA LYS A 211 3.26 4.87 21.99
C LYS A 211 2.43 5.28 20.78
N ASN A 212 1.63 4.34 20.29
CA ASN A 212 0.56 4.63 19.33
C ASN A 212 -0.72 5.08 20.05
N GLN A 213 -1.50 5.92 19.36
CA GLN A 213 -2.83 6.38 19.77
C GLN A 213 -3.74 6.41 18.52
N VAL A 214 -4.89 5.75 18.55
CA VAL A 214 -5.90 5.92 17.48
C VAL A 214 -6.52 7.33 17.58
N LEU A 215 -6.54 8.04 16.46
CA LEU A 215 -7.16 9.37 16.34
C LEU A 215 -8.52 9.30 15.64
N LEU A 216 -8.64 8.42 14.64
CA LEU A 216 -9.88 8.09 13.94
C LEU A 216 -9.92 6.60 13.64
N GLN A 217 -11.13 6.05 13.60
CA GLN A 217 -11.46 4.66 13.29
C GLN A 217 -12.60 4.60 12.27
N ASP A 218 -12.93 3.40 11.78
CA ASP A 218 -14.02 3.15 10.84
C ASP A 218 -13.91 3.99 9.54
N LEU A 219 -12.67 4.28 9.12
CA LEU A 219 -12.33 4.96 7.87
C LEU A 219 -12.43 3.98 6.69
N ALA A 220 -12.95 4.45 5.56
CA ALA A 220 -13.21 3.63 4.38
C ALA A 220 -11.94 3.40 3.55
N PHE A 221 -11.11 2.47 4.01
CA PHE A 221 -9.74 2.23 3.56
C PHE A 221 -8.86 3.48 3.72
N ALA A 222 -8.33 3.65 4.94
CA ALA A 222 -7.43 4.75 5.28
C ALA A 222 -6.11 4.62 4.52
N ASN A 223 -5.87 5.49 3.54
CA ASN A 223 -4.73 5.42 2.63
C ASN A 223 -3.78 6.61 2.87
N GLY A 224 -3.55 7.48 1.88
CA GLY A 224 -2.64 8.62 2.00
C GLY A 224 -2.83 9.49 3.25
N VAL A 225 -1.74 9.82 3.93
CA VAL A 225 -1.73 10.73 5.09
C VAL A 225 -0.80 11.91 4.79
N ALA A 226 -1.26 13.14 5.05
CA ALA A 226 -0.42 14.34 4.93
C ALA A 226 -0.72 15.37 6.03
N LEU A 227 0.33 16.00 6.54
CA LEU A 227 0.22 17.17 7.41
C LEU A 227 0.00 18.44 6.59
N SER A 228 -0.74 19.39 7.16
CA SER A 228 -0.70 20.79 6.73
C SER A 228 0.68 21.40 6.99
N GLU A 229 1.08 22.40 6.20
CA GLU A 229 2.42 23.02 6.27
C GLU A 229 2.73 23.60 7.66
N ASP A 230 1.73 24.22 8.29
CA ASP A 230 1.78 24.77 9.65
C ASP A 230 1.55 23.73 10.76
N GLU A 231 1.32 22.45 10.41
CA GLU A 231 0.99 21.33 11.32
C GLU A 231 -0.27 21.58 12.19
N ASP A 232 -1.20 22.42 11.71
CA ASP A 232 -2.49 22.74 12.37
C ASP A 232 -3.50 21.60 12.27
N PHE A 233 -3.45 20.85 11.17
CA PHE A 233 -4.27 19.67 10.91
C PHE A 233 -3.49 18.60 10.13
N VAL A 234 -3.99 17.38 10.17
CA VAL A 234 -3.60 16.26 9.29
C VAL A 234 -4.81 15.84 8.46
N ILE A 235 -4.59 15.39 7.22
CA ILE A 235 -5.62 14.76 6.38
C ILE A 235 -5.33 13.27 6.20
N VAL A 236 -6.40 12.49 6.08
CA VAL A 236 -6.37 11.08 5.68
C VAL A 236 -7.32 10.86 4.51
N LEU A 237 -6.83 10.19 3.48
CA LEU A 237 -7.58 9.82 2.29
C LEU A 237 -8.34 8.52 2.57
N GLU A 238 -9.62 8.48 2.21
CA GLU A 238 -10.48 7.31 2.35
C GLU A 238 -10.79 6.78 0.95
N THR A 239 -9.96 5.83 0.49
CA THR A 239 -9.96 5.33 -0.89
C THR A 239 -11.33 4.81 -1.29
N ILE A 240 -11.96 3.96 -0.47
CA ILE A 240 -13.24 3.35 -0.81
C ILE A 240 -14.38 4.38 -0.82
N ALA A 241 -14.33 5.40 0.05
CA ALA A 241 -15.41 6.39 0.16
C ALA A 241 -15.24 7.63 -0.74
N SER A 242 -14.26 7.65 -1.65
CA SER A 242 -14.01 8.76 -2.58
C SER A 242 -13.97 10.13 -1.88
N ARG A 243 -13.33 10.20 -0.71
CA ARG A 243 -13.29 11.39 0.16
C ARG A 243 -11.99 11.54 0.93
N ILE A 244 -11.82 12.71 1.55
CA ILE A 244 -10.70 13.09 2.41
C ILE A 244 -11.26 13.63 3.71
N THR A 245 -10.79 13.09 4.83
CA THR A 245 -11.16 13.53 6.19
C THR A 245 -10.02 14.30 6.82
N LYS A 246 -10.31 15.48 7.40
CA LYS A 246 -9.37 16.31 8.15
C LYS A 246 -9.51 16.05 9.65
N TYR A 247 -8.39 15.85 10.34
CA TYR A 247 -8.31 15.84 11.80
C TYR A 247 -7.53 17.07 12.31
N HIS A 248 -8.13 17.85 13.19
CA HIS A 248 -7.53 19.07 13.73
C HIS A 248 -6.55 18.76 14.86
N LEU A 249 -5.30 19.21 14.71
CA LEU A 249 -4.23 19.00 15.70
C LEU A 249 -4.10 20.19 16.66
N LYS A 250 -4.44 21.40 16.21
CA LYS A 250 -4.29 22.65 16.96
C LYS A 250 -5.58 23.49 16.95
N GLY A 251 -5.58 24.58 17.73
CA GLY A 251 -6.67 25.56 17.79
C GLY A 251 -7.97 25.04 18.44
N PRO A 252 -9.07 25.81 18.37
CA PRO A 252 -10.33 25.50 19.07
C PRO A 252 -11.06 24.22 18.60
N LYS A 253 -10.63 23.63 17.48
CA LYS A 253 -11.14 22.36 16.95
C LYS A 253 -10.25 21.14 17.29
N ALA A 254 -9.11 21.33 17.96
CA ALA A 254 -8.15 20.25 18.24
C ALA A 254 -8.83 18.98 18.80
N GLY A 255 -8.48 17.83 18.25
CA GLY A 255 -9.08 16.54 18.57
C GLY A 255 -10.38 16.20 17.82
N LYS A 256 -10.94 17.13 17.06
CA LYS A 256 -12.14 16.92 16.22
C LYS A 256 -11.75 16.68 14.76
N HIS A 257 -12.64 16.05 14.01
CA HIS A 257 -12.52 15.89 12.57
C HIS A 257 -13.68 16.53 11.80
N GLU A 258 -13.48 16.74 10.50
CA GLU A 258 -14.49 17.17 9.54
C GLU A 258 -14.14 16.64 8.15
N ILE A 259 -15.12 16.51 7.26
CA ILE A 259 -14.86 16.21 5.85
C ILE A 259 -14.08 17.39 5.24
N PHE A 260 -12.98 17.08 4.55
CA PHE A 260 -12.16 18.05 3.83
C PHE A 260 -12.63 18.18 2.38
N VAL A 261 -12.85 17.04 1.72
CA VAL A 261 -13.39 16.93 0.36
C VAL A 261 -14.16 15.61 0.25
N GLU A 262 -15.29 15.59 -0.43
CA GLU A 262 -16.10 14.38 -0.68
C GLU A 262 -16.71 14.40 -2.08
N GLY A 263 -17.09 13.23 -2.60
CA GLY A 263 -17.55 13.09 -3.99
C GLY A 263 -16.41 13.31 -4.99
N LEU A 264 -15.22 12.78 -4.70
CA LEU A 264 -14.13 12.81 -5.68
C LEU A 264 -14.48 11.96 -6.91
N PRO A 265 -14.03 12.34 -8.13
CA PRO A 265 -14.26 11.58 -9.36
C PRO A 265 -13.32 10.36 -9.47
N GLY A 266 -13.30 9.55 -8.42
CA GLY A 266 -12.40 8.41 -8.25
C GLY A 266 -11.97 8.20 -6.80
N MET A 267 -11.35 7.05 -6.55
CA MET A 267 -10.87 6.60 -5.25
C MET A 267 -9.49 7.21 -4.95
N PRO A 268 -9.34 8.07 -3.92
CA PRO A 268 -8.07 8.73 -3.62
C PRO A 268 -7.07 7.78 -2.96
N ASP A 269 -5.80 7.88 -3.31
CA ASP A 269 -4.75 6.97 -2.87
C ASP A 269 -3.66 7.66 -2.04
N ASN A 270 -2.47 7.92 -2.59
CA ASN A 270 -1.42 8.67 -1.91
C ASN A 270 -1.57 10.18 -2.13
N VAL A 271 -1.10 10.94 -1.15
CA VAL A 271 -1.10 12.41 -1.14
C VAL A 271 0.31 12.95 -0.92
N HIS A 272 0.66 13.97 -1.70
CA HIS A 272 1.95 14.68 -1.61
C HIS A 272 1.71 16.19 -1.53
N SER A 273 2.71 16.98 -1.13
CA SER A 273 2.60 18.44 -1.22
C SER A 273 2.70 18.90 -2.68
N ASP A 274 1.95 19.93 -3.05
CA ASP A 274 2.12 20.66 -4.31
C ASP A 274 3.27 21.69 -4.27
N ASN A 275 3.97 21.80 -3.13
CA ASN A 275 4.97 22.82 -2.80
C ASN A 275 4.45 24.27 -2.70
N ARG A 276 3.13 24.47 -2.52
CA ARG A 276 2.47 25.79 -2.36
C ARG A 276 1.31 25.76 -1.34
N ASN A 277 1.54 25.22 -0.14
CA ASN A 277 0.52 25.05 0.92
C ASN A 277 -0.77 24.36 0.40
N GLY A 278 -0.57 23.31 -0.39
CA GLY A 278 -1.60 22.45 -0.94
C GLY A 278 -1.10 21.03 -1.18
N PHE A 279 -1.97 20.23 -1.78
CA PHE A 279 -1.85 18.79 -1.90
C PHE A 279 -2.06 18.35 -3.35
N LEU A 280 -1.22 17.42 -3.82
CA LEU A 280 -1.50 16.58 -4.97
C LEU A 280 -2.07 15.25 -4.48
N VAL A 281 -3.21 14.84 -5.05
CA VAL A 281 -3.91 13.60 -4.70
C VAL A 281 -4.13 12.80 -5.98
N SER A 282 -3.59 11.58 -6.03
CA SER A 282 -3.83 10.64 -7.13
C SER A 282 -5.13 9.89 -6.89
N LEU A 283 -5.89 9.62 -7.95
CA LEU A 283 -7.04 8.72 -7.90
C LEU A 283 -6.65 7.39 -8.56
N VAL A 284 -6.51 6.33 -7.76
CA VAL A 284 -6.04 5.01 -8.22
C VAL A 284 -7.08 4.27 -9.05
N VAL A 285 -8.36 4.54 -8.81
CA VAL A 285 -9.49 4.12 -9.66
C VAL A 285 -10.31 5.35 -10.01
N TYR A 286 -10.47 5.63 -11.30
CA TYR A 286 -11.36 6.68 -11.79
C TYR A 286 -12.83 6.26 -11.73
N GLY A 287 -13.72 7.21 -11.48
CA GLY A 287 -15.17 7.00 -11.66
C GLY A 287 -15.98 8.30 -11.57
N ASP A 288 -17.05 8.38 -12.35
CA ASP A 288 -17.94 9.55 -12.46
C ASP A 288 -19.42 9.10 -12.46
N SER A 289 -20.35 9.95 -12.91
CA SER A 289 -21.79 9.61 -12.98
C SER A 289 -22.12 8.58 -14.06
N GLU A 290 -21.40 8.60 -15.18
CA GLU A 290 -21.58 7.71 -16.33
C GLU A 290 -20.73 6.44 -16.20
N ASN A 291 -19.62 6.55 -15.47
CA ASN A 291 -18.63 5.51 -15.20
C ASN A 291 -18.57 5.19 -13.68
N PRO A 292 -19.65 4.65 -13.07
CA PRO A 292 -19.70 4.39 -11.64
C PRO A 292 -18.81 3.22 -11.21
N ILE A 293 -18.15 3.34 -10.06
CA ILE A 293 -17.29 2.28 -9.51
C ILE A 293 -18.16 1.21 -8.83
N ILE A 294 -18.03 -0.04 -9.27
CA ILE A 294 -18.92 -1.15 -8.89
C ILE A 294 -18.99 -1.35 -7.36
N SER A 295 -17.87 -1.31 -6.64
CA SER A 295 -17.84 -1.44 -5.19
C SER A 295 -18.61 -0.30 -4.48
N THR A 296 -18.53 0.93 -5.01
CA THR A 296 -19.31 2.07 -4.53
C THR A 296 -20.82 1.86 -4.76
N SER A 297 -21.22 1.37 -5.95
CA SER A 297 -22.61 1.01 -6.23
C SER A 297 -23.16 -0.11 -5.34
N LEU A 298 -22.29 -0.97 -4.78
CA LEU A 298 -22.68 -2.05 -3.87
C LEU A 298 -22.76 -1.64 -2.40
N MET A 299 -22.28 -0.44 -2.00
CA MET A 299 -22.27 0.00 -0.59
C MET A 299 -23.66 -0.09 0.09
N PRO A 300 -24.78 0.37 -0.53
CA PRO A 300 -26.10 0.33 0.12
C PRO A 300 -26.71 -1.08 0.16
N HIS A 301 -25.99 -2.12 -0.29
CA HIS A 301 -26.52 -3.46 -0.46
C HIS A 301 -25.73 -4.49 0.37
N PRO A 302 -25.82 -4.45 1.72
CA PRO A 302 -25.00 -5.28 2.60
C PRO A 302 -25.16 -6.78 2.36
N PHE A 303 -26.36 -7.24 1.99
CA PHE A 303 -26.58 -8.65 1.63
C PHE A 303 -25.89 -9.05 0.31
N ILE A 304 -25.85 -8.17 -0.69
CA ILE A 304 -25.15 -8.43 -1.96
C ILE A 304 -23.63 -8.41 -1.74
N ARG A 305 -23.12 -7.47 -0.95
CA ARG A 305 -21.70 -7.45 -0.55
C ARG A 305 -21.30 -8.70 0.24
N ARG A 306 -22.11 -9.14 1.21
CA ARG A 306 -21.88 -10.38 1.97
C ARG A 306 -21.95 -11.62 1.07
N MET A 307 -22.90 -11.67 0.14
CA MET A 307 -23.01 -12.73 -0.87
C MET A 307 -21.74 -12.81 -1.73
N ALA A 308 -21.28 -11.67 -2.26
CA ALA A 308 -20.10 -11.59 -3.12
C ALA A 308 -18.82 -11.98 -2.37
N ALA A 309 -18.60 -11.45 -1.16
CA ALA A 309 -17.44 -11.78 -0.34
C ALA A 309 -17.39 -13.28 -0.01
N ARG A 310 -18.53 -13.88 0.34
CA ARG A 310 -18.62 -15.33 0.61
C ARG A 310 -18.47 -16.19 -0.65
N LEU A 311 -18.92 -15.70 -1.80
CA LEU A 311 -18.71 -16.38 -3.08
C LEU A 311 -17.22 -16.38 -3.47
N LEU A 312 -16.50 -15.26 -3.30
CA LEU A 312 -15.05 -15.20 -3.49
C LEU A 312 -14.33 -16.18 -2.56
N ALA A 313 -14.65 -16.19 -1.26
CA ALA A 313 -14.06 -17.11 -0.30
C ALA A 313 -14.31 -18.59 -0.64
N LEU A 314 -15.48 -18.94 -1.20
CA LEU A 314 -15.79 -20.30 -1.65
C LEU A 314 -15.12 -20.69 -2.98
N ILE A 315 -14.83 -19.73 -3.86
CA ILE A 315 -14.01 -19.95 -5.07
C ILE A 315 -12.54 -20.14 -4.69
N GLU A 316 -12.07 -19.40 -3.68
CA GLU A 316 -10.70 -19.43 -3.20
C GLU A 316 -10.37 -20.65 -2.33
N ALA A 317 -11.31 -21.09 -1.47
CA ALA A 317 -11.11 -22.14 -0.48
C ALA A 317 -10.51 -23.46 -1.02
N PRO A 318 -10.87 -23.98 -2.22
CA PRO A 318 -10.20 -25.14 -2.80
C PRO A 318 -8.70 -24.93 -3.04
N PHE A 319 -8.29 -23.72 -3.42
CA PHE A 319 -6.89 -23.37 -3.67
C PHE A 319 -6.12 -23.06 -2.37
N LYS A 320 -6.73 -22.32 -1.42
CA LYS A 320 -6.17 -22.15 -0.05
C LYS A 320 -5.99 -23.52 0.65
N CYS A 321 -6.95 -24.45 0.47
CA CYS A 321 -6.86 -25.83 0.97
C CYS A 321 -5.76 -26.64 0.26
N LEU A 322 -5.74 -26.64 -1.07
CA LEU A 322 -4.70 -27.33 -1.86
C LEU A 322 -3.30 -26.86 -1.48
N ASN A 323 -3.08 -25.55 -1.31
CA ASN A 323 -1.77 -25.03 -0.92
C ASN A 323 -1.38 -25.42 0.50
N THR A 324 -2.33 -25.49 1.44
CA THR A 324 -2.06 -25.89 2.83
C THR A 324 -1.58 -27.34 2.93
N TYR A 325 -2.15 -28.26 2.15
CA TYR A 325 -1.79 -29.69 2.19
C TYR A 325 -0.76 -30.10 1.14
N TYR A 326 -0.61 -29.36 0.05
CA TYR A 326 0.35 -29.59 -1.02
C TYR A 326 0.85 -28.23 -1.56
N PRO A 327 1.78 -27.56 -0.85
CA PRO A 327 2.30 -26.24 -1.22
C PRO A 327 2.80 -26.21 -2.66
N ASN A 328 2.25 -25.32 -3.49
CA ASN A 328 2.62 -25.23 -4.90
C ASN A 328 2.39 -23.81 -5.46
N PRO A 329 3.32 -23.29 -6.30
CA PRO A 329 3.29 -21.90 -6.74
C PRO A 329 2.18 -21.59 -7.75
N TYR A 330 1.36 -22.56 -8.17
CA TYR A 330 0.17 -22.33 -8.98
C TYR A 330 -1.04 -22.01 -8.10
N ALA A 331 -1.26 -22.80 -7.03
CA ALA A 331 -2.29 -22.51 -6.05
C ALA A 331 -2.04 -21.16 -5.35
N GLU A 332 -0.80 -20.87 -4.93
CA GLU A 332 -0.46 -19.56 -4.34
C GLU A 332 -0.81 -18.37 -5.24
N LYS A 333 -0.49 -18.45 -6.54
CA LYS A 333 -0.81 -17.39 -7.50
C LYS A 333 -2.31 -17.21 -7.70
N ILE A 334 -3.07 -18.31 -7.71
CA ILE A 334 -4.54 -18.26 -7.84
C ILE A 334 -5.16 -17.64 -6.59
N VAL A 335 -4.70 -18.03 -5.40
CA VAL A 335 -5.10 -17.47 -4.11
C VAL A 335 -4.81 -15.97 -4.06
N HIS A 336 -3.55 -15.56 -4.25
CA HIS A 336 -3.14 -14.16 -4.26
C HIS A 336 -3.88 -13.32 -5.32
N PHE A 337 -4.20 -13.90 -6.48
CA PHE A 337 -4.99 -13.20 -7.50
C PHE A 337 -6.45 -12.97 -7.08
N ILE A 338 -7.11 -13.95 -6.45
CA ILE A 338 -8.51 -13.86 -6.01
C ILE A 338 -8.66 -12.90 -4.80
N GLY A 339 -7.79 -13.05 -3.80
CA GLY A 339 -7.78 -12.16 -2.64
C GLY A 339 -7.27 -10.75 -2.98
N GLY A 340 -6.29 -10.64 -3.88
CA GLY A 340 -5.63 -9.37 -4.19
C GLY A 340 -6.43 -8.45 -5.13
N PHE A 341 -6.09 -7.16 -5.09
CA PHE A 341 -6.70 -6.12 -5.94
C PHE A 341 -6.50 -6.35 -7.46
N GLU A 342 -5.52 -7.16 -7.88
CA GLU A 342 -5.25 -7.41 -9.31
C GLU A 342 -6.44 -8.09 -10.05
N SER A 343 -7.27 -8.87 -9.34
CA SER A 343 -8.52 -9.43 -9.89
C SER A 343 -9.50 -8.38 -10.42
N MET A 344 -9.50 -7.18 -9.83
CA MET A 344 -10.45 -6.12 -10.15
C MET A 344 -9.93 -5.15 -11.23
N LYS A 345 -8.67 -5.25 -11.66
CA LYS A 345 -8.04 -4.35 -12.64
C LYS A 345 -8.76 -4.30 -13.99
N GLY A 346 -9.46 -5.38 -14.36
CA GLY A 346 -10.29 -5.47 -15.57
C GLY A 346 -11.69 -4.85 -15.45
N LEU A 347 -12.08 -4.35 -14.27
CA LEU A 347 -13.39 -3.74 -13.98
C LEU A 347 -13.32 -2.22 -13.82
N THR A 348 -12.15 -1.63 -14.02
CA THR A 348 -11.85 -0.21 -13.74
C THR A 348 -11.40 0.51 -15.01
N SER A 349 -11.86 1.76 -15.18
CA SER A 349 -11.37 2.62 -16.27
C SER A 349 -9.85 2.79 -16.20
N GLN A 350 -9.21 2.89 -17.37
CA GLN A 350 -7.78 3.21 -17.48
C GLN A 350 -7.51 4.71 -17.33
N THR A 351 -8.54 5.58 -17.29
CA THR A 351 -8.40 7.02 -17.04
C THR A 351 -7.61 7.28 -15.77
N VAL A 352 -6.55 8.08 -15.87
CA VAL A 352 -5.75 8.54 -14.70
C VAL A 352 -6.17 9.94 -14.33
N VAL A 353 -6.28 10.22 -13.03
CA VAL A 353 -6.54 11.58 -12.52
C VAL A 353 -5.58 11.92 -11.39
N VAL A 354 -4.97 13.11 -11.48
CA VAL A 354 -4.26 13.75 -10.37
C VAL A 354 -4.96 15.06 -10.07
N LEU A 355 -5.56 15.14 -8.88
CA LEU A 355 -6.19 16.34 -8.36
C LEU A 355 -5.17 17.23 -7.65
N ARG A 356 -5.38 18.54 -7.70
CA ARG A 356 -4.67 19.52 -6.88
C ARG A 356 -5.66 20.25 -5.97
N ILE A 357 -5.40 20.21 -4.67
CA ILE A 357 -6.33 20.62 -3.61
C ILE A 357 -5.61 21.59 -2.68
N ASN A 358 -6.19 22.76 -2.38
CA ASN A 358 -5.56 23.72 -1.46
C ASN A 358 -5.80 23.36 0.01
N ASN A 359 -5.09 24.01 0.94
CA ASN A 359 -5.27 23.83 2.39
C ASN A 359 -6.69 24.08 2.96
N LYS A 360 -7.63 24.61 2.15
CA LYS A 360 -9.04 24.81 2.54
C LYS A 360 -9.96 23.66 2.11
N GLY A 361 -9.50 22.75 1.25
CA GLY A 361 -10.30 21.63 0.71
C GLY A 361 -10.88 21.90 -0.69
N ASN A 362 -10.54 23.03 -1.31
CA ASN A 362 -11.01 23.34 -2.65
C ASN A 362 -10.10 22.64 -3.68
N ILE A 363 -10.69 21.88 -4.59
CA ILE A 363 -10.01 21.39 -5.80
C ILE A 363 -9.76 22.61 -6.69
N VAL A 364 -8.49 22.95 -6.92
CA VAL A 364 -8.07 24.16 -7.66
C VAL A 364 -7.63 23.86 -9.09
N ASP A 365 -7.25 22.61 -9.36
CA ASP A 365 -6.88 22.11 -10.69
C ASP A 365 -6.94 20.57 -10.73
N ALA A 366 -7.05 19.99 -11.93
CA ALA A 366 -7.05 18.54 -12.12
C ALA A 366 -6.44 18.14 -13.48
N ALA A 367 -5.44 17.26 -13.47
CA ALA A 367 -4.76 16.74 -14.65
C ALA A 367 -5.18 15.29 -14.92
N TYR A 368 -5.50 14.98 -16.18
CA TYR A 368 -6.06 13.70 -16.59
C TYR A 368 -5.18 13.01 -17.64
N SER A 369 -5.20 11.67 -17.69
CA SER A 369 -4.75 10.87 -18.83
C SER A 369 -5.92 10.12 -19.46
N THR A 370 -6.09 10.27 -20.77
CA THR A 370 -7.19 9.72 -21.58
C THR A 370 -6.70 8.79 -22.69
N ASP A 371 -5.38 8.62 -22.83
CA ASP A 371 -4.70 7.85 -23.88
C ASP A 371 -4.39 6.39 -23.53
N GLU A 372 -4.93 5.89 -22.41
CA GLU A 372 -4.77 4.52 -21.86
C GLU A 372 -3.32 4.05 -21.63
N LYS A 373 -2.31 4.88 -21.93
CA LYS A 373 -0.88 4.55 -21.83
C LYS A 373 -0.40 4.36 -20.39
N ILE A 374 -1.08 5.01 -19.45
CA ILE A 374 -0.89 4.87 -18.01
C ILE A 374 -2.23 4.58 -17.34
N SER A 375 -2.23 3.79 -16.27
CA SER A 375 -3.44 3.47 -15.51
C SER A 375 -3.12 3.09 -14.06
N GLY A 376 -4.14 3.13 -13.19
CA GLY A 376 -4.02 2.67 -11.80
C GLY A 376 -3.00 3.45 -10.95
N ILE A 377 -2.91 4.77 -11.12
CA ILE A 377 -1.86 5.59 -10.49
C ILE A 377 -2.21 5.89 -9.03
N SER A 378 -1.46 5.30 -8.10
CA SER A 378 -1.56 5.54 -6.66
C SER A 378 -0.85 6.83 -6.22
N SER A 379 0.25 7.20 -6.87
CA SER A 379 1.16 8.26 -6.39
C SER A 379 1.61 9.20 -7.51
N ALA A 380 1.47 10.51 -7.27
CA ALA A 380 1.89 11.58 -8.18
C ALA A 380 2.81 12.60 -7.47
N TYR A 381 4.09 12.60 -7.81
CA TYR A 381 5.15 13.27 -7.04
C TYR A 381 5.98 14.25 -7.88
N ILE A 382 6.20 15.46 -7.37
CA ILE A 382 7.01 16.49 -8.06
C ILE A 382 8.50 16.25 -7.77
N HIS A 383 9.29 16.02 -8.83
CA HIS A 383 10.76 15.89 -8.73
C HIS A 383 11.46 16.25 -10.04
N ASP A 384 12.49 17.11 -9.96
CA ASP A 384 13.34 17.56 -11.07
C ASP A 384 12.57 18.09 -12.31
N GLY A 385 11.52 18.90 -12.10
CA GLY A 385 10.70 19.44 -13.20
C GLY A 385 9.76 18.43 -13.88
N TYR A 386 9.59 17.24 -13.30
CA TYR A 386 8.61 16.23 -13.72
C TYR A 386 7.61 15.93 -12.61
N LEU A 387 6.39 15.57 -13.01
CA LEU A 387 5.45 14.82 -12.19
C LEU A 387 5.71 13.33 -12.46
N TRP A 388 6.24 12.62 -11.46
CA TRP A 388 6.47 11.18 -11.47
C TRP A 388 5.21 10.45 -11.01
N LEU A 389 4.85 9.38 -11.70
CA LEU A 389 3.60 8.65 -11.54
C LEU A 389 3.89 7.17 -11.24
N GLY A 390 3.36 6.70 -10.12
CA GLY A 390 3.51 5.35 -9.57
C GLY A 390 2.16 4.64 -9.48
N SER A 391 2.18 3.32 -9.52
CA SER A 391 1.00 2.45 -9.53
C SER A 391 1.32 1.16 -8.75
N PRO A 392 0.35 0.55 -8.04
CA PRO A 392 0.54 -0.77 -7.42
C PRO A 392 0.60 -1.90 -8.46
N PHE A 393 0.08 -1.66 -9.67
CA PHE A 393 -0.27 -2.68 -10.67
C PHE A 393 0.51 -2.58 -11.98
N ALA A 394 1.37 -1.58 -12.13
CA ALA A 394 2.17 -1.36 -13.33
C ALA A 394 3.54 -2.04 -13.25
N GLU A 395 4.07 -2.44 -14.40
CA GLU A 395 5.43 -2.95 -14.55
C GLU A 395 6.40 -1.87 -15.07
N TYR A 396 6.13 -0.61 -14.71
CA TYR A 396 6.89 0.59 -15.08
C TYR A 396 6.79 1.67 -13.99
N VAL A 397 7.64 2.69 -14.08
CA VAL A 397 7.41 4.01 -13.49
C VAL A 397 7.15 4.99 -14.64
N ALA A 398 6.13 5.84 -14.54
CA ALA A 398 5.84 6.84 -15.56
C ALA A 398 6.23 8.26 -15.11
N ARG A 399 6.42 9.18 -16.05
CA ARG A 399 6.52 10.63 -15.73
C ARG A 399 5.99 11.53 -16.84
N VAL A 400 5.57 12.72 -16.44
CA VAL A 400 5.07 13.79 -17.33
C VAL A 400 5.81 15.09 -16.97
N PRO A 401 6.25 15.93 -17.92
CA PRO A 401 6.86 17.22 -17.60
C PRO A 401 5.91 18.07 -16.74
N LEU A 402 6.37 18.60 -15.60
CA LEU A 402 5.53 19.33 -14.65
C LEU A 402 4.81 20.50 -15.33
N LYS A 403 5.51 21.21 -16.23
CA LYS A 403 4.97 22.30 -17.07
C LYS A 403 3.79 21.92 -17.97
N LYS A 404 3.54 20.62 -18.20
CA LYS A 404 2.37 20.11 -18.94
C LYS A 404 1.26 19.70 -17.98
N ALA A 405 1.60 18.98 -16.90
CA ALA A 405 0.64 18.52 -15.90
C ALA A 405 0.02 19.69 -15.11
N PHE A 406 0.87 20.50 -14.46
CA PHE A 406 0.49 21.66 -13.64
C PHE A 406 1.37 22.87 -14.03
N PRO A 407 0.98 23.61 -15.09
CA PRO A 407 1.82 24.65 -15.67
C PRO A 407 2.23 25.75 -14.68
N ASP A 408 1.36 26.09 -13.72
CA ASP A 408 1.64 27.14 -12.74
C ASP A 408 2.72 26.74 -11.72
N LEU A 409 2.77 25.47 -11.31
CA LEU A 409 3.78 24.94 -10.39
C LEU A 409 5.18 25.00 -10.99
N ALA A 410 5.30 24.78 -12.31
CA ALA A 410 6.57 24.76 -13.02
C ALA A 410 7.23 26.16 -13.20
N VAL A 411 6.52 27.26 -12.94
CA VAL A 411 7.06 28.62 -13.12
C VAL A 411 8.12 28.96 -12.06
N GLU A 412 7.97 28.47 -10.83
CA GLU A 412 8.77 28.93 -9.68
C GLU A 412 9.97 28.04 -9.31
N GLU A 413 10.11 26.82 -9.86
CA GLU A 413 11.37 26.05 -9.72
C GLU A 413 12.58 26.89 -10.16
N LYS A 414 12.42 27.70 -11.21
CA LYS A 414 13.45 28.64 -11.69
C LYS A 414 13.80 29.74 -10.67
N HIS A 415 12.84 30.20 -9.87
CA HIS A 415 13.11 31.17 -8.80
C HIS A 415 13.76 30.49 -7.60
N SER A 416 13.24 29.34 -7.15
CA SER A 416 13.79 28.57 -6.01
C SER A 416 15.23 28.08 -6.25
N GLN A 417 15.56 27.67 -7.48
CA GLN A 417 16.93 27.37 -7.87
C GLN A 417 17.82 28.63 -7.86
N SER A 418 17.32 29.77 -8.35
CA SER A 418 18.05 31.05 -8.35
C SER A 418 18.36 31.59 -6.95
N THR A 419 17.42 31.47 -6.00
CA THR A 419 17.67 31.81 -4.59
C THR A 419 18.65 30.85 -3.94
N ARG A 420 18.55 29.52 -4.15
CA ARG A 420 19.57 28.58 -3.65
C ARG A 420 20.98 28.90 -4.17
N SER A 421 21.12 29.25 -5.46
CA SER A 421 22.40 29.66 -6.04
C SER A 421 22.95 30.94 -5.41
N THR A 422 22.11 31.90 -5.02
CA THR A 422 22.56 33.17 -4.42
C THR A 422 22.77 33.11 -2.90
N GLU A 423 22.04 32.25 -2.17
CA GLU A 423 22.30 32.02 -0.74
C GLU A 423 23.62 31.29 -0.48
N GLN A 424 24.00 30.32 -1.32
CA GLN A 424 25.30 29.64 -1.19
C GLN A 424 26.49 30.60 -1.41
N VAL A 425 26.35 31.59 -2.30
CA VAL A 425 27.39 32.60 -2.54
C VAL A 425 27.49 33.61 -1.38
N LYS A 426 26.36 33.98 -0.75
CA LYS A 426 26.33 35.02 0.30
C LYS A 426 26.77 34.57 1.70
N LYS A 427 27.08 33.29 1.94
CA LYS A 427 27.50 32.79 3.27
C LYS A 427 29.01 32.83 3.55
N ASN A 428 29.84 33.23 2.58
CA ASN A 428 31.31 33.29 2.72
C ASN A 428 31.87 34.73 2.84
N SER A 429 31.19 35.61 3.60
CA SER A 429 31.71 36.94 3.93
C SER A 429 31.46 37.28 5.41
N VAL A 430 32.50 37.11 6.24
CA VAL A 430 32.48 37.51 7.66
C VAL A 430 32.84 39.00 7.77
N PRO A 431 32.10 39.83 8.53
CA PRO A 431 32.49 41.22 8.78
C PRO A 431 33.70 41.29 9.71
N ASN A 432 34.67 42.15 9.40
CA ASN A 432 35.79 42.45 10.28
C ASN A 432 35.46 43.65 11.18
N THR A 433 35.47 43.47 12.51
CA THR A 433 35.08 44.52 13.47
C THR A 433 36.30 44.99 14.27
N GLU A 434 36.73 46.21 14.02
CA GLU A 434 37.95 46.79 14.58
C GLU A 434 37.77 47.31 16.03
N LYS A 435 38.70 46.97 16.94
CA LYS A 435 38.90 47.67 18.22
C LYS A 435 40.38 47.67 18.63
N GLN A 436 40.90 48.85 18.93
CA GLN A 436 42.23 49.05 19.56
C GLN A 436 42.24 48.56 21.03
N PRO A 437 43.43 48.31 21.59
CA PRO A 437 44.05 49.35 22.42
C PRO A 437 45.53 49.69 22.08
N LYS A 438 46.08 50.70 22.76
CA LYS A 438 47.41 51.31 22.56
C LYS A 438 48.53 50.65 23.44
N PRO A 439 49.82 51.05 23.32
CA PRO A 439 50.95 50.12 23.50
C PRO A 439 51.84 50.37 24.74
N SER A 440 52.85 49.53 24.92
CA SER A 440 54.13 49.90 25.57
C SER A 440 55.33 49.16 24.95
N THR A 441 56.53 49.69 25.16
CA THR A 441 57.84 49.22 24.66
C THR A 441 58.35 48.00 25.45
N THR A 442 59.34 47.19 25.02
CA THR A 442 60.74 47.62 24.75
C THR A 442 61.57 46.54 24.00
N THR A 443 62.50 47.02 23.16
CA THR A 443 63.78 46.46 22.64
C THR A 443 64.21 45.07 23.19
N THR A 444 64.60 44.07 22.37
CA THR A 444 65.89 44.02 21.63
C THR A 444 65.88 43.16 20.35
N THR A 445 66.87 43.39 19.47
CA THR A 445 67.18 42.59 18.25
C THR A 445 68.49 41.82 18.46
N PRO A 446 68.68 40.66 17.79
CA PRO A 446 69.68 40.64 16.71
C PRO A 446 69.22 39.94 15.41
N LYS A 447 70.11 39.91 14.41
CA LYS A 447 69.85 39.63 12.98
C LYS A 447 69.77 38.12 12.60
N PRO A 448 69.44 37.74 11.33
CA PRO A 448 68.71 36.52 11.03
C PRO A 448 69.58 35.33 10.58
N VAL A 449 68.94 34.16 10.46
CA VAL A 449 69.40 33.03 9.65
C VAL A 449 68.38 32.75 8.55
N GLU A 450 68.86 32.56 7.32
CA GLU A 450 68.07 32.35 6.11
C GLU A 450 67.84 30.85 5.86
N THR A 451 66.58 30.42 5.70
CA THR A 451 66.24 29.04 5.27
C THR A 451 65.29 29.07 4.07
N LYS A 452 65.75 28.49 2.96
CA LYS A 452 64.99 28.41 1.71
C LYS A 452 63.90 27.32 1.80
N PRO A 453 62.73 27.50 1.15
CA PRO A 453 61.74 26.44 1.04
C PRO A 453 62.26 25.30 0.16
N VAL A 454 62.13 24.06 0.62
CA VAL A 454 62.47 22.85 -0.15
C VAL A 454 61.19 22.15 -0.58
N THR A 455 60.98 22.05 -1.90
CA THR A 455 59.80 21.41 -2.49
C THR A 455 59.94 19.89 -2.49
N PRO A 456 58.98 19.12 -1.93
CA PRO A 456 58.92 17.68 -2.15
C PRO A 456 58.56 17.36 -3.60
N LYS A 457 59.31 16.47 -4.26
CA LYS A 457 58.91 15.89 -5.55
C LYS A 457 57.79 14.85 -5.33
N PRO A 458 56.90 14.62 -6.32
CA PRO A 458 56.01 13.46 -6.32
C PRO A 458 56.82 12.15 -6.32
N VAL A 459 56.33 11.14 -5.59
CA VAL A 459 56.85 9.77 -5.65
C VAL A 459 56.01 8.98 -6.65
N GLU A 460 56.67 8.36 -7.62
CA GLU A 460 56.06 7.65 -8.73
C GLU A 460 55.73 6.19 -8.34
N SER A 461 54.45 5.84 -8.27
CA SER A 461 54.00 4.48 -7.91
C SER A 461 53.92 3.59 -9.15
N LYS A 462 54.88 2.66 -9.26
CA LYS A 462 55.01 1.71 -10.38
C LYS A 462 53.82 0.72 -10.41
N PRO A 463 53.16 0.50 -11.56
CA PRO A 463 52.04 -0.44 -11.64
C PRO A 463 52.52 -1.90 -11.66
N THR A 464 51.99 -2.74 -10.78
CA THR A 464 52.31 -4.17 -10.71
C THR A 464 51.43 -4.97 -11.68
N THR A 465 52.03 -5.60 -12.68
CA THR A 465 51.30 -6.35 -13.71
C THR A 465 50.84 -7.73 -13.20
N ALA A 466 49.52 -7.96 -13.14
CA ALA A 466 48.97 -9.31 -13.01
C ALA A 466 48.88 -9.98 -14.40
N LYS A 467 49.23 -11.26 -14.49
CA LYS A 467 49.09 -12.03 -15.75
C LYS A 467 47.60 -12.32 -16.04
N PRO A 468 47.17 -12.33 -17.31
CA PRO A 468 45.87 -12.88 -17.69
C PRO A 468 45.79 -14.38 -17.36
N VAL A 469 44.62 -14.84 -16.92
CA VAL A 469 44.24 -16.26 -16.93
C VAL A 469 43.45 -16.50 -18.21
N GLU A 470 43.91 -17.43 -19.03
CA GLU A 470 43.35 -17.72 -20.36
C GLU A 470 42.11 -18.60 -20.26
N SER A 471 40.91 -17.99 -20.36
CA SER A 471 39.64 -18.72 -20.46
C SER A 471 39.31 -19.05 -21.93
N LYS A 472 39.23 -20.35 -22.22
CA LYS A 472 39.05 -20.89 -23.57
C LYS A 472 37.64 -20.58 -24.11
N PRO A 473 37.48 -20.00 -25.31
CA PRO A 473 36.17 -19.62 -25.84
C PRO A 473 35.38 -20.84 -26.35
N THR A 474 34.33 -21.24 -25.65
CA THR A 474 33.40 -22.29 -26.10
C THR A 474 32.33 -21.68 -27.02
N THR A 475 32.51 -21.78 -28.33
CA THR A 475 31.54 -21.28 -29.32
C THR A 475 30.24 -22.09 -29.32
N ALA A 476 29.17 -21.52 -28.77
CA ALA A 476 27.81 -22.00 -29.01
C ALA A 476 27.40 -21.70 -30.46
N LYS A 477 26.86 -22.70 -31.17
CA LYS A 477 26.28 -22.49 -32.52
C LYS A 477 24.93 -21.78 -32.41
N PRO A 478 24.59 -20.89 -33.35
CA PRO A 478 23.21 -20.42 -33.52
C PRO A 478 22.28 -21.59 -33.82
N VAL A 479 21.17 -21.71 -33.09
CA VAL A 479 20.09 -22.67 -33.38
C VAL A 479 18.90 -21.88 -33.91
N THR A 480 18.74 -21.86 -35.22
CA THR A 480 17.59 -21.23 -35.89
C THR A 480 16.34 -22.11 -35.69
N PRO A 481 15.22 -21.59 -35.17
CA PRO A 481 13.98 -22.36 -35.12
C PRO A 481 13.44 -22.56 -36.55
N LYS A 482 13.19 -23.82 -36.92
CA LYS A 482 12.40 -24.14 -38.13
C LYS A 482 10.90 -23.99 -37.83
N PRO A 483 10.07 -23.61 -38.82
CA PRO A 483 8.62 -23.69 -38.68
C PRO A 483 8.17 -25.12 -38.42
N VAL A 484 7.15 -25.28 -37.57
CA VAL A 484 6.45 -26.56 -37.37
C VAL A 484 5.16 -26.53 -38.20
N GLU A 485 5.11 -27.30 -39.28
CA GLU A 485 3.86 -27.53 -40.01
C GLU A 485 2.91 -28.42 -39.20
N SER A 486 1.68 -27.95 -38.99
CA SER A 486 0.62 -28.68 -38.28
C SER A 486 -0.06 -29.71 -39.19
N ARG A 487 0.55 -30.90 -39.33
CA ARG A 487 -0.10 -32.02 -40.05
C ARG A 487 -1.20 -32.66 -39.19
N PRO A 488 -2.45 -32.80 -39.66
CA PRO A 488 -3.55 -33.32 -38.86
C PRO A 488 -3.47 -34.84 -38.69
N THR A 489 -3.51 -35.32 -37.45
CA THR A 489 -3.63 -36.74 -37.10
C THR A 489 -5.10 -37.11 -36.89
N THR A 490 -5.71 -37.75 -37.88
CA THR A 490 -7.04 -38.36 -37.75
C THR A 490 -7.01 -39.56 -36.80
N ALA A 491 -7.66 -39.46 -35.65
CA ALA A 491 -7.91 -40.63 -34.79
C ALA A 491 -8.97 -41.55 -35.43
N LYS A 492 -8.65 -42.83 -35.58
CA LYS A 492 -9.66 -43.88 -35.81
C LYS A 492 -10.17 -44.41 -34.46
N PRO A 493 -11.42 -44.89 -34.37
CA PRO A 493 -11.98 -45.37 -33.11
C PRO A 493 -11.32 -46.68 -32.67
N VAL A 494 -11.19 -46.84 -31.34
CA VAL A 494 -10.79 -48.10 -30.70
C VAL A 494 -12.05 -48.80 -30.19
N GLU A 495 -12.21 -50.08 -30.54
CA GLU A 495 -13.39 -50.86 -30.14
C GLU A 495 -13.42 -51.17 -28.64
N SER A 496 -14.59 -51.03 -28.04
CA SER A 496 -14.85 -51.43 -26.66
C SER A 496 -14.96 -52.96 -26.54
N LYS A 497 -13.93 -53.64 -26.03
CA LYS A 497 -14.03 -55.06 -25.65
C LYS A 497 -14.71 -55.22 -24.29
N THR A 498 -15.92 -55.75 -24.29
CA THR A 498 -16.66 -56.16 -23.10
C THR A 498 -16.04 -57.41 -22.46
N THR A 499 -15.71 -57.34 -21.17
CA THR A 499 -15.34 -58.51 -20.35
C THR A 499 -16.42 -58.80 -19.31
N THR A 500 -17.19 -59.87 -19.53
CA THR A 500 -18.30 -60.29 -18.68
C THR A 500 -17.81 -60.95 -17.40
N ALA A 501 -18.18 -60.42 -16.23
CA ALA A 501 -18.02 -61.12 -14.95
C ALA A 501 -19.29 -61.92 -14.61
N LYS A 502 -19.14 -63.19 -14.20
CA LYS A 502 -20.23 -64.01 -13.64
C LYS A 502 -20.30 -63.86 -12.11
N PRO A 503 -21.49 -64.01 -11.49
CA PRO A 503 -21.65 -63.94 -10.05
C PRO A 503 -21.14 -65.21 -9.34
N VAL A 504 -20.81 -65.07 -8.05
CA VAL A 504 -20.55 -66.17 -7.10
C VAL A 504 -21.34 -65.88 -5.81
N GLU A 505 -21.80 -66.93 -5.15
CA GLU A 505 -22.92 -66.87 -4.19
C GLU A 505 -22.54 -66.49 -2.75
N SER A 506 -23.54 -66.00 -2.02
CA SER A 506 -23.53 -65.83 -0.57
C SER A 506 -23.52 -67.17 0.18
N LYS A 507 -22.85 -67.22 1.33
CA LYS A 507 -23.13 -68.21 2.40
C LYS A 507 -23.48 -67.51 3.71
N THR A 508 -24.51 -68.02 4.38
CA THR A 508 -25.10 -67.43 5.59
C THR A 508 -25.21 -68.47 6.70
N THR A 509 -24.58 -68.24 7.86
CA THR A 509 -24.78 -69.07 9.07
C THR A 509 -24.30 -68.33 10.34
N THR A 510 -24.87 -68.42 11.56
CA THR A 510 -26.27 -68.45 12.06
C THR A 510 -26.24 -68.24 13.61
N THR A 511 -27.17 -67.46 14.20
CA THR A 511 -27.55 -67.39 15.66
C THR A 511 -26.48 -66.97 16.71
N LYS A 512 -26.79 -66.55 17.96
CA LYS A 512 -27.90 -65.78 18.62
C LYS A 512 -27.36 -65.19 19.98
N PRO A 513 -28.08 -64.31 20.72
CA PRO A 513 -27.56 -63.55 21.88
C PRO A 513 -27.96 -64.11 23.27
N VAL A 514 -27.45 -63.52 24.38
CA VAL A 514 -28.18 -63.25 25.66
C VAL A 514 -27.35 -62.43 26.71
N GLU A 515 -28.01 -61.54 27.47
CA GLU A 515 -27.77 -60.94 28.83
C GLU A 515 -26.35 -60.60 29.38
N SER A 516 -26.03 -59.35 29.75
CA SER A 516 -26.25 -58.63 31.06
C SER A 516 -24.98 -58.55 31.96
N LYS A 517 -24.80 -57.72 33.02
CA LYS A 517 -25.63 -56.66 33.68
C LYS A 517 -24.73 -55.64 34.44
N THR A 518 -25.39 -54.64 35.05
CA THR A 518 -24.93 -53.49 35.89
C THR A 518 -24.06 -53.83 37.13
N THR A 519 -23.47 -52.90 37.92
CA THR A 519 -23.74 -51.45 38.17
C THR A 519 -22.41 -50.65 38.35
N THR A 520 -22.10 -49.63 39.17
CA THR A 520 -22.61 -48.78 40.32
C THR A 520 -21.57 -47.62 40.48
N LYS A 521 -21.65 -46.49 41.23
CA LYS A 521 -22.60 -45.51 41.86
C LYS A 521 -21.68 -44.47 42.61
N PRO A 522 -22.13 -43.34 43.21
CA PRO A 522 -23.33 -42.48 43.05
C PRO A 522 -22.90 -41.05 42.52
N ASN A 523 -23.62 -39.92 42.55
CA ASN A 523 -24.73 -39.44 43.40
C ASN A 523 -25.59 -38.34 42.71
N ALA A 524 -26.73 -37.94 43.31
CA ALA A 524 -27.70 -37.01 42.72
C ALA A 524 -28.45 -36.14 43.76
N LYS A 525 -29.30 -35.22 43.26
CA LYS A 525 -30.00 -34.07 43.93
C LYS A 525 -29.12 -32.80 43.99
N LYS A 526 -29.65 -31.58 43.84
CA LYS A 526 -31.07 -31.13 43.78
C LYS A 526 -31.20 -29.80 42.98
N THR A 527 -32.29 -29.62 42.24
CA THR A 527 -32.82 -28.29 41.82
C THR A 527 -33.56 -27.63 43.04
N THR A 528 -33.90 -26.33 43.10
CA THR A 528 -34.42 -25.38 42.09
C THR A 528 -34.40 -23.92 42.65
N LYS A 529 -34.69 -22.92 41.78
CA LYS A 529 -35.24 -21.55 42.04
C LYS A 529 -34.31 -20.41 42.49
N GLU A 530 -34.45 -19.28 41.78
CA GLU A 530 -34.56 -17.85 42.20
C GLU A 530 -33.55 -17.27 43.23
N GLN A 531 -33.01 -16.05 43.09
CA GLN A 531 -33.76 -14.80 42.87
C GLN A 531 -32.90 -13.62 42.30
N LYS A 532 -33.43 -12.39 42.44
CA LYS A 532 -33.06 -11.11 41.79
C LYS A 532 -31.72 -10.48 42.22
N SER A 533 -31.31 -9.49 41.43
CA SER A 533 -30.25 -8.49 41.66
C SER A 533 -30.53 -7.48 42.79
N SER A 534 -29.46 -6.97 43.41
CA SER A 534 -29.39 -5.63 44.02
C SER A 534 -27.96 -5.08 44.03
N GLN A 535 -27.82 -3.74 44.09
CA GLN A 535 -26.53 -3.03 44.18
C GLN A 535 -25.99 -2.98 45.63
N PRO A 536 -24.68 -2.75 45.83
CA PRO A 536 -24.13 -2.26 47.07
C PRO A 536 -23.95 -0.72 47.06
N ASP A 537 -24.78 0.01 47.79
CA ASP A 537 -24.54 1.42 48.10
C ASP A 537 -23.76 1.58 49.41
N LYS A 538 -22.80 2.52 49.45
CA LYS A 538 -22.03 2.84 50.68
C LYS A 538 -22.74 3.94 51.47
N LYS A 539 -23.18 3.64 52.69
CA LYS A 539 -23.64 4.66 53.65
C LYS A 539 -22.47 5.42 54.29
N THR A 540 -22.73 6.68 54.59
CA THR A 540 -21.88 7.60 55.37
C THR A 540 -22.37 7.76 56.81
N SER A 541 -21.43 8.05 57.70
CA SER A 541 -21.58 8.57 59.07
C SER A 541 -20.19 9.05 59.53
N SER A 542 -20.00 10.15 60.25
CA SER A 542 -20.91 11.21 60.70
C SER A 542 -20.07 12.41 61.22
N GLU A 543 -20.71 13.56 61.46
CA GLU A 543 -20.22 14.68 62.30
C GLU A 543 -18.79 15.24 62.08
N LYS A 544 -18.69 16.38 61.39
CA LYS A 544 -18.51 17.67 62.07
C LYS A 544 -18.86 18.87 61.17
#